data_AF-A0A8H4B0C0-F1
#
_entry.id   AF-A0A8H4B0C0-F1
#
_cell.length_a   1.000
_cell.length_b   1.000
_cell.length_c   1.000
_cell.angle_alpha   90.00
_cell.angle_beta   90.00
_cell.angle_gamma   90.00
#
_symmetry.space_group_name_H-M   'P 1'
#
loop_
_entity.id
_entity.type
_entity.pdbx_description
1 polymer ?
#
loop_
_entity_poly.entity_id
_entity_poly.type
_entity_poly.pdbx_seq_one_letter_code
_entity_poly.pdbx_strand_id
1 'polypeptide(L)'
;MPQCTIKIEAVVAQIVSQLDRWNIQTHQNGIITSSQGGFNFNVGGKRTIDAPDVAFTPRRKYDSLTEEQRQTFKGEPFTPTFVVEVGNVAKPSDFRKLDAKFKNDYFAEESAVQLGWLIDPINNQIYVY
;
A
#
# COMPACT_ATOMS: atom_id res chain seq x y z
N MET A 1 1.24 14.89 -4.88
CA MET A 1 2.22 13.83 -4.59
C MET A 1 3.62 14.38 -4.81
N PRO A 2 4.61 14.02 -3.98
CA PRO A 2 6.01 14.21 -4.33
C PRO A 2 6.29 13.52 -5.67
N GLN A 3 7.12 14.12 -6.51
CA GLN A 3 7.52 13.47 -7.76
C GLN A 3 8.40 12.26 -7.45
N CYS A 4 8.01 11.10 -7.97
CA CYS A 4 8.81 9.89 -7.88
C CYS A 4 9.86 9.86 -9.00
N THR A 5 11.05 9.34 -8.72
CA THR A 5 12.09 9.22 -9.74
C THR A 5 11.83 7.99 -10.62
N ILE A 6 12.24 8.04 -11.90
CA ILE A 6 12.11 6.90 -12.83
C ILE A 6 12.73 5.61 -12.28
N LYS A 7 13.79 5.72 -11.46
CA LYS A 7 14.43 4.57 -10.82
C LYS A 7 13.50 3.88 -9.82
N ILE A 8 12.77 4.64 -9.01
CA ILE A 8 11.82 4.10 -8.04
C ILE A 8 10.59 3.55 -8.77
N GLU A 9 10.04 4.28 -9.73
CA GLU A 9 8.90 3.80 -10.54
C GLU A 9 9.20 2.49 -11.27
N ALA A 10 10.43 2.31 -11.79
CA ALA A 10 10.84 1.04 -12.38
C ALA A 10 10.83 -0.12 -11.38
N VAL A 11 11.20 0.14 -10.12
CA VAL A 11 11.14 -0.86 -9.04
C VAL A 11 9.69 -1.19 -8.69
N VAL A 12 8.84 -0.16 -8.54
CA VAL A 12 7.39 -0.31 -8.29
C VAL A 12 6.75 -1.17 -9.38
N ALA A 13 7.02 -0.89 -10.66
CA ALA A 13 6.50 -1.67 -11.79
C ALA A 13 6.90 -3.15 -11.72
N GLN A 14 8.14 -3.45 -11.30
CA GLN A 14 8.59 -4.83 -11.13
C GLN A 14 7.91 -5.53 -9.94
N ILE A 15 7.66 -4.81 -8.85
CA ILE A 15 6.92 -5.34 -7.69
C ILE A 15 5.48 -5.66 -8.08
N VAL A 16 4.78 -4.73 -8.75
CA VAL A 16 3.43 -4.94 -9.29
C VAL A 16 3.40 -6.18 -10.17
N SER A 17 4.35 -6.30 -11.10
CA SER A 17 4.42 -7.45 -12.02
C SER A 17 4.62 -8.78 -11.30
N GLN A 18 5.47 -8.83 -10.26
CA GLN A 18 5.67 -10.04 -9.47
C GLN A 18 4.44 -10.40 -8.64
N LEU A 19 3.82 -9.39 -8.02
CA LEU A 19 2.61 -9.58 -7.22
C LEU A 19 1.43 -10.03 -8.08
N ASP A 20 1.31 -9.52 -9.31
CA ASP A 20 0.28 -9.93 -10.27
C ASP A 20 0.45 -11.39 -10.71
N ARG A 21 1.68 -11.79 -11.03
CA ARG A 21 1.98 -13.21 -11.31
C ARG A 21 1.61 -14.09 -10.13
N TRP A 22 1.99 -13.73 -8.92
CA TRP A 22 1.61 -14.47 -7.71
C TRP A 22 0.09 -14.55 -7.55
N ASN A 23 -0.61 -13.41 -7.71
CA ASN A 23 -2.06 -13.29 -7.56
C ASN A 23 -2.81 -14.25 -8.49
N ILE A 24 -2.35 -14.35 -9.75
CA ILE A 24 -2.90 -15.26 -10.76
C ILE A 24 -2.52 -16.71 -10.47
N GLN A 25 -1.22 -17.00 -10.26
CA GLN A 25 -0.70 -18.35 -10.10
C GLN A 25 -1.23 -19.06 -8.85
N THR A 26 -1.52 -18.31 -7.79
CA THR A 26 -2.03 -18.84 -6.53
C THR A 26 -3.54 -18.67 -6.37
N HIS A 27 -4.23 -18.27 -7.43
CA HIS A 27 -5.69 -18.11 -7.50
C HIS A 27 -6.27 -17.19 -6.41
N GLN A 28 -5.51 -16.19 -5.96
CA GLN A 28 -6.01 -15.19 -5.02
C GLN A 28 -7.04 -14.27 -5.70
N ASN A 29 -6.83 -14.00 -7.00
CA ASN A 29 -7.73 -13.22 -7.87
C ASN A 29 -8.15 -11.86 -7.29
N GLY A 30 -7.33 -11.29 -6.41
CA GLY A 30 -7.54 -10.00 -5.79
C GLY A 30 -7.12 -8.85 -6.70
N ILE A 31 -7.21 -7.64 -6.17
CA ILE A 31 -6.92 -6.40 -6.88
C ILE A 31 -5.56 -5.88 -6.43
N ILE A 32 -4.73 -5.51 -7.40
CA ILE A 32 -3.44 -4.85 -7.18
C ILE A 32 -3.54 -3.41 -7.66
N THR A 33 -3.06 -2.49 -6.86
CA THR A 33 -2.95 -1.07 -7.22
C THR A 33 -1.50 -0.60 -7.10
N SER A 34 -1.10 0.34 -7.95
CA SER A 34 0.16 1.08 -7.82
C SER A 34 -0.10 2.47 -7.18
N SER A 35 0.92 3.33 -7.13
CA SER A 35 0.99 4.64 -6.47
C SER A 35 -0.07 5.70 -6.88
N GLN A 36 -1.13 5.33 -7.59
CA GLN A 36 -2.34 6.12 -7.86
C GLN A 36 -3.62 5.56 -7.21
N GLY A 37 -3.59 4.33 -6.71
CA GLY A 37 -4.72 3.69 -6.02
C GLY A 37 -4.79 4.13 -4.56
N GLY A 38 -5.53 5.22 -4.30
CA GLY A 38 -5.78 5.69 -2.95
C GLY A 38 -6.80 4.84 -2.20
N PHE A 39 -6.64 4.80 -0.88
CA PHE A 39 -7.53 4.10 0.05
C PHE A 39 -8.01 5.06 1.13
N ASN A 40 -9.21 4.82 1.63
CA ASN A 40 -9.82 5.62 2.68
C ASN A 40 -9.54 4.96 4.04
N PHE A 41 -8.51 5.42 4.74
CA PHE A 41 -8.18 4.99 6.09
C PHE A 41 -8.97 5.78 7.14
N ASN A 42 -9.18 5.17 8.30
CA ASN A 42 -9.60 5.85 9.51
C ASN A 42 -8.49 5.68 10.55
N VAL A 43 -7.84 6.79 10.90
CA VAL A 43 -6.71 6.81 11.83
C VAL A 43 -7.11 7.66 13.03
N GLY A 44 -7.37 7.02 14.17
CA GLY A 44 -7.78 7.71 15.40
C GLY A 44 -9.09 8.49 15.25
N GLY A 45 -10.07 7.92 14.55
CA GLY A 45 -11.38 8.55 14.29
C GLY A 45 -11.36 9.64 13.22
N LYS A 46 -10.25 9.82 12.49
CA LYS A 46 -10.14 10.79 11.39
C LYS A 46 -9.92 10.10 10.06
N ARG A 47 -10.60 10.61 9.05
CA ARG A 47 -10.45 10.18 7.67
C ARG A 47 -9.11 10.61 7.10
N THR A 48 -8.33 9.66 6.60
CA THR A 48 -7.02 9.87 5.97
C THR A 48 -6.99 9.14 4.62
N ILE A 49 -6.48 9.79 3.56
CA ILE A 49 -6.34 9.16 2.25
C ILE A 49 -4.88 8.80 2.02
N ASP A 50 -4.59 7.52 1.93
CA ASP A 50 -3.25 7.01 1.65
C ASP A 50 -3.21 6.21 0.36
N ALA A 51 -2.18 6.46 -0.44
CA ALA A 51 -1.86 5.70 -1.63
C ALA A 51 -0.47 5.07 -1.40
N PRO A 52 -0.39 3.79 -1.01
CA PRO A 52 0.87 3.05 -0.98
C PRO A 52 1.46 2.94 -2.39
N ASP A 53 2.78 2.73 -2.50
CA ASP A 53 3.41 2.49 -3.80
C ASP A 53 2.85 1.24 -4.50
N VAL A 54 2.61 0.17 -3.74
CA VAL A 54 1.88 -1.02 -4.21
C VAL A 54 0.94 -1.49 -3.10
N ALA A 55 -0.27 -1.90 -3.46
CA ALA A 55 -1.18 -2.52 -2.51
C ALA A 55 -1.91 -3.70 -3.13
N PHE A 56 -2.30 -4.65 -2.29
CA PHE A 56 -3.15 -5.77 -2.65
C PHE A 56 -4.40 -5.84 -1.77
N THR A 57 -5.55 -6.02 -2.41
CA THR A 57 -6.84 -6.20 -1.77
C THR A 57 -7.43 -7.54 -2.20
N PRO A 58 -7.76 -8.46 -1.27
CA PRO A 58 -8.33 -9.75 -1.60
C PRO A 58 -9.67 -9.60 -2.33
N ARG A 59 -9.96 -10.52 -3.26
CA ARG A 59 -11.15 -10.43 -4.11
C ARG A 59 -12.44 -10.23 -3.33
N ARG A 60 -12.63 -11.05 -2.29
CA ARG A 60 -13.80 -10.98 -1.40
C ARG A 60 -13.98 -9.60 -0.78
N LYS A 61 -12.89 -8.93 -0.37
CA LYS A 61 -12.94 -7.60 0.22
C LYS A 61 -13.33 -6.57 -0.83
N TYR A 62 -12.73 -6.64 -2.02
CA TYR A 62 -13.08 -5.75 -3.13
C TYR A 62 -14.55 -5.89 -3.56
N ASP A 63 -15.05 -7.12 -3.67
CA ASP A 63 -16.44 -7.39 -4.05
C ASP A 63 -17.45 -6.89 -3.00
N SER A 64 -17.05 -6.81 -1.73
CA SER A 64 -17.88 -6.24 -0.65
C SER A 64 -17.94 -4.71 -0.62
N LEU A 65 -17.10 -4.02 -1.39
CA LEU A 65 -17.12 -2.56 -1.45
C LEU A 65 -18.42 -2.05 -2.09
N THR A 66 -18.92 -0.94 -1.59
CA THR A 66 -20.02 -0.21 -2.23
C THR A 66 -19.52 0.51 -3.49
N GLU A 67 -20.45 0.93 -4.35
CA GLU A 67 -20.08 1.70 -5.54
C GLU A 67 -19.47 3.06 -5.19
N GLU A 68 -19.94 3.68 -4.10
CA GLU A 68 -19.37 4.93 -3.60
C GLU A 68 -17.90 4.75 -3.16
N GLN A 69 -17.57 3.63 -2.51
CA GLN A 69 -16.19 3.30 -2.13
C GLN A 69 -15.31 2.95 -3.34
N ARG A 70 -15.86 2.30 -4.38
CA ARG A 70 -15.09 1.94 -5.58
C ARG A 70 -14.78 3.12 -6.48
N GLN A 71 -15.72 4.07 -6.60
CA GLN A 71 -15.60 5.20 -7.52
C GLN A 71 -15.09 6.48 -6.85
N THR A 72 -15.15 6.55 -5.51
CA THR A 72 -14.75 7.72 -4.73
C THR A 72 -14.04 7.30 -3.45
N PHE A 73 -13.44 8.24 -2.73
CA PHE A 73 -12.89 7.97 -1.40
C PHE A 73 -13.94 8.07 -0.27
N LYS A 74 -15.23 8.21 -0.59
CA LYS A 74 -16.32 8.40 0.39
C LYS A 74 -16.90 7.05 0.85
N GLY A 75 -17.85 7.12 1.79
CA GLY A 75 -18.40 5.96 2.49
C GLY A 75 -17.53 5.52 3.66
N GLU A 76 -17.79 4.29 4.13
CA GLU A 76 -16.98 3.68 5.19
C GLU A 76 -15.52 3.52 4.76
N PRO A 77 -14.56 3.54 5.70
CA PRO A 77 -13.16 3.27 5.42
C PRO A 77 -12.96 1.95 4.66
N PHE A 78 -12.05 1.95 3.70
CA PHE A 78 -11.65 0.76 2.97
C PHE A 78 -10.15 0.78 2.75
N THR A 79 -9.51 -0.30 3.19
CA THR A 79 -8.05 -0.45 3.24
C THR A 79 -7.62 -1.72 2.50
N PRO A 80 -6.40 -1.81 1.98
CA PRO A 80 -5.85 -3.06 1.45
C PRO A 80 -5.53 -4.03 2.59
N THR A 81 -5.07 -5.24 2.28
CA THR A 81 -4.53 -6.18 3.29
C THR A 81 -3.02 -6.31 3.23
N PHE A 82 -2.41 -5.94 2.11
CA PHE A 82 -0.96 -5.91 1.95
C PHE A 82 -0.55 -4.60 1.28
N VAL A 83 0.51 -3.98 1.80
CA VAL A 83 1.05 -2.72 1.30
C VAL A 83 2.56 -2.80 1.14
N VAL A 84 3.07 -2.10 0.14
CA VAL A 84 4.50 -1.91 -0.10
C VAL A 84 4.77 -0.44 -0.28
N GLU A 85 5.85 0.03 0.35
CA GLU A 85 6.44 1.34 0.11
C GLU A 85 7.89 1.16 -0.37
N VAL A 86 8.32 1.97 -1.33
CA VAL A 86 9.67 1.95 -1.87
C VAL A 86 10.37 3.24 -1.49
N GLY A 87 11.42 3.13 -0.68
CA GLY A 87 12.08 4.30 -0.10
C GLY A 87 13.54 4.10 0.22
N ASN A 88 14.28 5.20 0.33
CA ASN A 88 15.67 5.19 0.78
C ASN A 88 15.72 5.17 2.32
N VAL A 89 16.00 4.01 2.91
CA VAL A 89 16.05 3.83 4.36
C VAL A 89 17.37 4.33 4.96
N ALA A 90 18.42 4.48 4.15
CA ALA A 90 19.69 5.04 4.60
C ALA A 90 19.60 6.54 4.94
N LYS A 91 18.57 7.25 4.48
CA LYS A 91 18.27 8.61 4.92
C LYS A 91 17.36 8.58 6.16
N PRO A 92 17.86 8.89 7.37
CA PRO A 92 17.11 8.65 8.60
C PRO A 92 15.78 9.42 8.70
N SER A 93 15.68 10.60 8.07
CA SER A 93 14.44 11.36 8.04
C SER A 93 13.36 10.68 7.20
N ASP A 94 13.74 10.02 6.11
CA ASP A 94 12.81 9.42 5.16
C ASP A 94 12.38 8.05 5.71
N PHE A 95 13.33 7.29 6.26
CA PHE A 95 13.02 6.07 7.01
C PHE A 95 12.04 6.33 8.15
N ARG A 96 12.30 7.31 9.04
CA ARG A 96 11.40 7.61 10.16
C ARG A 96 10.00 8.00 9.71
N LYS A 97 9.86 8.70 8.58
CA LYS A 97 8.55 9.04 8.02
C LYS A 97 7.80 7.80 7.55
N LEU A 98 8.47 6.91 6.83
CA LEU A 98 7.87 5.67 6.33
C LEU A 98 7.55 4.70 7.47
N ASP A 99 8.46 4.50 8.41
CA ASP A 99 8.25 3.69 9.63
C ASP A 99 7.07 4.20 10.46
N ALA A 100 6.93 5.53 10.62
CA ALA A 100 5.77 6.12 11.28
C ALA A 100 4.48 5.89 10.50
N LYS A 101 4.50 6.00 9.16
CA LYS A 101 3.34 5.74 8.30
C LYS A 101 2.87 4.29 8.43
N PHE A 102 3.80 3.33 8.43
CA PHE A 102 3.46 1.93 8.70
C PHE A 102 2.80 1.77 10.06
N LYS A 103 3.46 2.23 11.14
CA LYS A 103 3.00 1.99 12.51
C LYS A 103 1.70 2.72 12.86
N ASN A 104 1.51 3.94 12.38
CA ASN A 104 0.43 4.82 12.82
C ASN A 104 -0.74 4.85 11.85
N ASP A 105 -0.51 4.69 10.55
CA ASP A 105 -1.57 4.81 9.53
C ASP A 105 -1.96 3.43 9.01
N TYR A 106 -0.99 2.68 8.46
CA TYR A 106 -1.28 1.37 7.87
C TYR A 106 -1.66 0.32 8.89
N PHE A 107 -1.03 0.29 10.05
CA PHE A 107 -1.33 -0.63 11.15
C PHE A 107 -2.15 0.02 12.27
N ALA A 108 -2.90 1.08 11.96
CA ALA A 108 -3.96 1.57 12.84
C ALA A 108 -4.99 0.47 13.13
N GLU A 109 -5.66 0.55 14.29
CA GLU A 109 -6.59 -0.48 14.77
C GLU A 109 -7.76 -0.74 13.79
N GLU A 110 -8.22 0.31 13.10
CA GLU A 110 -9.32 0.24 12.14
C GLU A 110 -8.88 -0.20 10.73
N SER A 111 -7.58 -0.36 10.51
CA SER A 111 -7.01 -0.85 9.25
C SER A 111 -7.11 -2.37 9.15
N ALA A 112 -7.22 -2.88 7.92
CA ALA A 112 -7.18 -4.32 7.66
C ALA A 112 -5.84 -4.76 7.06
N VAL A 113 -4.83 -3.90 7.05
CA VAL A 113 -3.48 -4.27 6.63
C VAL A 113 -2.95 -5.33 7.60
N GLN A 114 -2.43 -6.41 7.03
CA GLN A 114 -1.90 -7.55 7.77
C GLN A 114 -0.41 -7.76 7.52
N LEU A 115 0.12 -7.13 6.47
CA LEU A 115 1.53 -7.23 6.09
C LEU A 115 1.94 -5.93 5.39
N GLY A 116 3.10 -5.40 5.79
CA GLY A 116 3.70 -4.22 5.16
C GLY A 116 5.16 -4.47 4.80
N TRP A 117 5.57 -4.11 3.59
CA TRP A 117 6.99 -4.11 3.19
C TRP A 117 7.50 -2.70 2.91
N LEU A 118 8.58 -2.31 3.58
CA LEU A 118 9.38 -1.16 3.18
C LEU A 118 10.63 -1.66 2.46
N ILE A 119 10.71 -1.41 1.15
CA ILE A 119 11.78 -1.88 0.28
C ILE A 119 12.74 -0.74 -0.02
N ASP A 120 14.02 -0.96 0.28
CA ASP A 120 15.12 -0.11 -0.15
C ASP A 120 15.90 -0.77 -1.30
N PRO A 121 15.64 -0.36 -2.56
CA PRO A 121 16.34 -0.92 -3.71
C PRO A 121 17.77 -0.38 -3.88
N ILE A 122 18.17 0.64 -3.12
CA ILE A 122 19.54 1.20 -3.18
C ILE A 122 20.46 0.39 -2.27
N ASN A 123 19.97 0.07 -1.07
CA ASN A 123 20.74 -0.64 -0.05
C ASN A 123 20.44 -2.14 0.03
N ASN A 124 19.54 -2.64 -0.83
CA ASN A 124 19.09 -4.04 -0.87
C ASN A 124 18.53 -4.52 0.48
N GLN A 125 17.67 -3.71 1.10
CA GLN A 125 17.06 -4.00 2.39
C GLN A 125 15.54 -4.06 2.28
N ILE A 126 14.93 -4.93 3.09
CA ILE A 126 13.48 -5.01 3.24
C ILE A 126 13.18 -5.01 4.74
N TYR A 127 12.28 -4.13 5.16
CA TYR A 127 11.68 -4.15 6.49
C TYR A 127 10.28 -4.71 6.37
N VAL A 128 9.94 -5.64 7.27
CA VAL A 128 8.64 -6.28 7.34
C VAL A 128 7.92 -5.77 8.58
N TYR A 129 6.69 -5.31 8.38
CA TYR A 129 5.76 -4.85 9.40
C TYR A 129 4.57 -5.80 9.47
#